data_AF-A0A8C9M107-F1
#
_entry.id   AF-A0A8C9M107-F1
#
_cell.length_a   1.000
_cell.length_b   1.000
_cell.length_c   1.000
_cell.angle_alpha   90.00
_cell.angle_beta   90.00
_cell.angle_gamma   90.00
#
_symmetry.space_group_name_H-M   'P 1'
#
loop_
_entity.id
_entity.type
_entity.pdbx_description
1 polymer ?
#
loop_
_entity_poly.entity_id
_entity_poly.type
_entity_poly.pdbx_seq_one_letter_code
_entity_poly.pdbx_strand_id
1 'polypeptide(L)'
;LTTYDINNITDDELKNVESDIYFCLSKLLEQIQDNYTFGQPGIQRAIIKVKEIVKRIDNSLFNHIYENNIDFIQFSFRWVNCLLLREFPINISVRLLDTYISEIGDIFTEFHPYICAVFLVHWSKYLKQMDFQQMLLFMQRFPTHNWKIQDIESILSEAFVLKNAFQSSNERR
;
A
#
# COMPACT_ATOMS: atom_id res chain seq x y z
N LEU A 1 1.51 -12.60 -20.34
CA LEU A 1 2.97 -12.76 -20.13
C LEU A 1 3.35 -14.12 -20.69
N THR A 2 4.12 -14.15 -21.77
CA THR A 2 4.75 -15.37 -22.28
C THR A 2 5.70 -15.89 -21.21
N THR A 3 5.47 -17.10 -20.71
CA THR A 3 6.38 -17.78 -19.79
C THR A 3 7.67 -18.09 -20.54
N TYR A 4 8.67 -17.23 -20.36
CA TYR A 4 10.05 -17.53 -20.75
C TYR A 4 10.56 -18.66 -19.85
N ASP A 5 11.06 -19.73 -20.46
CA ASP A 5 11.67 -20.82 -19.70
C ASP A 5 13.02 -20.35 -19.16
N ILE A 6 13.13 -20.30 -17.82
CA ILE A 6 14.34 -19.89 -17.11
C ILE A 6 15.53 -20.78 -17.51
N ASN A 7 15.28 -22.04 -17.91
CA ASN A 7 16.33 -22.97 -18.34
C ASN A 7 17.03 -22.54 -19.65
N ASN A 8 16.49 -21.57 -20.39
CA ASN A 8 17.10 -21.03 -21.60
C ASN A 8 17.96 -19.78 -21.36
N ILE A 9 18.08 -19.32 -20.11
CA ILE A 9 18.88 -18.16 -19.72
C ILE A 9 20.27 -18.65 -19.29
N THR A 10 21.33 -17.98 -19.72
CA THR A 10 22.70 -18.37 -19.34
C THR A 10 22.98 -18.06 -17.87
N ASP A 11 23.91 -18.80 -17.26
CA ASP A 11 24.32 -18.57 -15.86
C ASP A 11 24.82 -17.13 -15.61
N ASP A 12 25.49 -16.53 -16.61
CA ASP A 12 26.00 -15.16 -16.49
C ASP A 12 24.86 -14.13 -16.58
N GLU A 13 23.85 -14.34 -17.43
CA GLU A 13 22.64 -13.52 -17.44
C GLU A 13 21.87 -13.63 -16.12
N LEU A 14 21.75 -14.84 -15.55
CA LEU A 14 21.11 -15.04 -14.26
C LEU A 14 21.82 -14.30 -13.13
N LYS A 15 23.17 -14.35 -13.08
CA LYS A 15 23.97 -13.61 -12.09
C LYS A 15 23.80 -12.09 -12.22
N ASN A 16 23.72 -11.59 -13.45
CA ASN A 16 23.50 -10.16 -13.69
C ASN A 16 22.12 -9.74 -13.18
N VAL A 17 21.07 -10.48 -13.54
CA VAL A 17 19.70 -10.23 -13.06
C VAL A 17 19.60 -10.34 -11.54
N GLU A 18 20.24 -11.35 -10.93
CA GLU A 18 20.29 -11.49 -9.47
C GLU A 18 20.94 -10.28 -8.82
N SER A 19 22.08 -9.83 -9.35
CA SER A 19 22.80 -8.66 -8.83
C SER A 19 21.95 -7.39 -8.94
N ASP A 20 21.32 -7.16 -10.10
CA ASP A 20 20.45 -6.00 -10.32
C ASP A 20 19.26 -6.01 -9.34
N ILE A 21 18.59 -7.16 -9.19
CA ILE A 21 17.46 -7.31 -8.26
C ILE A 21 17.91 -7.07 -6.83
N TYR A 22 19.06 -7.62 -6.42
CA TYR A 22 19.61 -7.41 -5.09
C TYR A 22 19.81 -5.93 -4.80
N PHE A 23 20.52 -5.20 -5.67
CA PHE A 23 20.82 -3.79 -5.44
C PHE A 23 19.56 -2.90 -5.52
N CYS A 24 18.65 -3.17 -6.46
CA CYS A 24 17.36 -2.46 -6.53
C CYS A 24 16.54 -2.68 -5.24
N LEU A 25 16.45 -3.91 -4.76
CA LEU A 25 15.73 -4.23 -3.53
C LEU A 25 16.42 -3.59 -2.31
N SER A 26 17.74 -3.66 -2.21
CA SER A 26 18.49 -3.01 -1.12
C SER A 26 18.21 -1.50 -1.09
N LYS A 27 18.23 -0.83 -2.24
CA LYS A 27 17.93 0.60 -2.33
C LYS A 27 16.50 0.96 -1.96
N LEU A 28 15.54 0.09 -2.29
CA LEU A 28 14.15 0.23 -1.86
C LEU A 28 14.04 0.09 -0.33
N LEU A 29 14.63 -0.96 0.23
CA LEU A 29 14.55 -1.29 1.66
C LEU A 29 15.30 -0.30 2.55
N GLU A 30 16.35 0.36 2.03
CA GLU A 30 17.07 1.42 2.75
C GLU A 30 16.14 2.53 3.25
N GLN A 31 15.02 2.78 2.58
CA GLN A 31 14.04 3.82 2.96
C GLN A 31 13.05 3.37 4.03
N ILE A 32 12.97 2.06 4.30
CA ILE A 32 11.98 1.45 5.21
C ILE A 32 12.61 0.44 6.17
N GLN A 33 13.88 0.65 6.55
CA GLN A 33 14.62 -0.29 7.39
C GLN A 33 13.90 -0.59 8.70
N ASP A 34 13.30 0.43 9.31
CA ASP A 34 12.60 0.31 10.59
C ASP A 34 11.23 -0.41 10.50
N ASN A 35 10.77 -0.76 9.30
CA ASN A 35 9.69 -1.73 9.11
C ASN A 35 10.12 -3.16 9.44
N TYR A 36 11.43 -3.45 9.37
CA TYR A 36 11.99 -4.80 9.48
C TYR A 36 12.95 -4.97 10.67
N THR A 37 13.14 -3.94 11.49
CA THR A 37 13.85 -4.05 12.77
C THR A 37 12.96 -4.63 13.88
N PHE A 38 13.57 -4.97 15.02
CA PHE A 38 12.85 -5.54 16.17
C PHE A 38 11.68 -4.63 16.59
N GLY A 39 10.49 -5.23 16.73
CA GLY A 39 9.26 -4.52 17.08
C GLY A 39 8.60 -3.76 15.92
N GLN A 40 9.23 -3.69 14.75
CA GLN A 40 8.71 -3.08 13.52
C GLN A 40 8.07 -1.68 13.73
N PRO A 41 8.78 -0.74 14.36
CA PRO A 41 8.22 0.57 14.71
C PRO A 41 7.76 1.36 13.48
N GLY A 42 8.38 1.18 12.32
CA GLY A 42 7.96 1.85 11.07
C GLY A 42 6.57 1.40 10.62
N ILE A 43 6.29 0.10 10.71
CA ILE A 43 4.96 -0.47 10.39
C ILE A 43 3.90 0.11 11.33
N GLN A 44 4.18 0.15 12.63
CA GLN A 44 3.23 0.67 13.61
C GLN A 44 2.89 2.14 13.34
N ARG A 45 3.90 2.99 13.07
CA ARG A 45 3.68 4.40 12.73
C ARG A 45 2.87 4.56 11.45
N ALA A 46 3.18 3.78 10.42
CA ALA A 46 2.43 3.81 9.17
C ALA A 46 0.96 3.41 9.36
N ILE A 47 0.66 2.36 10.14
CA ILE A 47 -0.72 1.93 10.43
C ILE A 47 -1.49 3.00 11.21
N ILE A 48 -0.85 3.63 12.20
CA ILE A 48 -1.45 4.75 12.94
C ILE A 48 -1.80 5.88 11.97
N LYS A 49 -0.90 6.21 11.05
CA LYS A 49 -1.13 7.26 10.05
C LYS A 49 -2.27 6.89 9.08
N VAL A 50 -2.34 5.64 8.61
CA VAL A 50 -3.48 5.15 7.82
C VAL A 50 -4.79 5.36 8.59
N LYS A 51 -4.82 4.98 9.87
CA LYS A 51 -5.99 5.14 10.74
C LYS A 51 -6.42 6.61 10.87
N GLU A 52 -5.47 7.52 11.07
CA GLU A 52 -5.72 8.96 11.17
C GLU A 52 -6.23 9.57 9.86
N ILE A 53 -5.64 9.18 8.72
CA ILE A 53 -6.06 9.66 7.40
C ILE A 53 -7.49 9.19 7.12
N VAL A 54 -7.79 7.90 7.33
CA VAL A 54 -9.14 7.33 7.12
C VAL A 54 -10.17 8.04 8.00
N LYS A 55 -9.86 8.27 9.29
CA LYS A 55 -10.74 9.03 10.18
C LYS A 55 -11.04 10.43 9.64
N ARG A 56 -10.05 11.09 9.05
CA ARG A 56 -10.19 12.46 8.52
C ARG A 56 -10.96 12.52 7.20
N ILE A 57 -10.78 11.56 6.30
CA ILE A 57 -11.42 11.57 4.96
C ILE A 57 -12.76 10.83 4.92
N ASP A 58 -12.96 9.83 5.77
CA ASP A 58 -14.22 9.09 5.89
C ASP A 58 -14.45 8.62 7.34
N ASN A 59 -14.85 9.57 8.19
CA ASN A 59 -15.13 9.30 9.61
C ASN A 59 -16.27 8.28 9.80
N SER A 60 -17.20 8.18 8.86
CA SER A 60 -18.28 7.19 8.92
C SER A 60 -17.75 5.77 8.72
N LEU A 61 -16.82 5.56 7.79
CA LEU A 61 -16.16 4.25 7.63
C LEU A 61 -15.32 3.91 8.85
N PHE A 62 -14.55 4.88 9.35
CA PHE A 62 -13.74 4.72 10.54
C PHE A 62 -14.57 4.26 11.75
N ASN A 63 -15.70 4.92 12.00
CA ASN A 63 -16.60 4.55 13.09
C ASN A 63 -17.19 3.15 12.88
N HIS A 64 -17.61 2.80 11.66
CA HIS A 64 -18.15 1.48 11.36
C HIS A 64 -17.13 0.35 11.62
N ILE A 65 -15.87 0.54 11.21
CA ILE A 65 -14.77 -0.40 11.50
C ILE A 65 -14.58 -0.55 13.02
N TYR A 66 -14.57 0.58 13.74
CA TYR A 66 -14.39 0.61 15.19
C TYR A 66 -15.55 -0.05 15.95
N GLU A 67 -16.79 0.23 15.58
CA GLU A 67 -18.01 -0.35 16.17
C GLU A 67 -18.09 -1.87 15.94
N ASN A 68 -17.53 -2.36 14.83
CA ASN A 68 -17.38 -3.79 14.57
C ASN A 68 -16.18 -4.43 15.31
N ASN A 69 -15.48 -3.68 16.17
CA ASN A 69 -14.31 -4.16 16.94
C ASN A 69 -13.14 -4.65 16.06
N ILE A 70 -12.95 -4.04 14.89
CA ILE A 70 -11.80 -4.34 14.03
C ILE A 70 -10.68 -3.35 14.31
N ASP A 71 -9.52 -3.86 14.71
CA ASP A 71 -8.31 -3.06 14.78
C ASP A 71 -7.68 -2.95 13.38
N PHE A 72 -7.24 -1.74 13.02
CA PHE A 72 -6.57 -1.47 11.75
C PHE A 72 -5.37 -2.39 11.52
N ILE A 73 -4.66 -2.79 12.57
CA ILE A 73 -3.52 -3.70 12.44
C ILE A 73 -3.89 -5.06 11.83
N GLN A 74 -5.13 -5.54 12.05
CA GLN A 74 -5.57 -6.87 11.62
C GLN A 74 -5.63 -7.04 10.09
N PHE A 75 -5.80 -5.93 9.35
CA PHE A 75 -5.82 -5.95 7.89
C PHE A 75 -4.64 -5.18 7.28
N SER A 76 -4.28 -4.02 7.86
CA SER A 76 -3.32 -3.10 7.23
C SER A 76 -1.87 -3.48 7.45
N PHE A 77 -1.55 -4.39 8.40
CA PHE A 77 -0.18 -4.87 8.59
C PHE A 77 0.41 -5.41 7.29
N ARG A 78 -0.34 -6.26 6.58
CA ARG A 78 0.11 -6.84 5.29
C ARG A 78 0.26 -5.75 4.22
N TRP A 79 -0.62 -4.77 4.20
CA TRP A 79 -0.61 -3.68 3.22
C TRP A 79 0.63 -2.81 3.37
N VAL A 80 1.01 -2.48 4.60
CA VAL A 80 2.22 -1.71 4.86
C VAL A 80 3.46 -2.58 4.64
N ASN A 81 3.51 -3.78 5.23
CA ASN A 81 4.69 -4.65 5.17
C ASN A 81 5.03 -5.14 3.75
N CYS A 82 4.02 -5.30 2.90
CA CYS A 82 4.17 -5.73 1.51
C CYS A 82 3.87 -4.62 0.50
N LEU A 83 3.81 -3.35 0.91
CA LEU A 83 3.62 -2.20 0.03
C LEU A 83 2.39 -2.31 -0.90
N LEU A 84 1.31 -2.94 -0.41
CA LEU A 84 0.09 -3.32 -1.15
C LEU A 84 0.30 -4.27 -2.34
N LEU A 85 1.53 -4.74 -2.62
CA LEU A 85 1.82 -5.58 -3.80
C LEU A 85 1.07 -6.92 -3.79
N ARG A 86 0.62 -7.37 -2.61
CA ARG A 86 -0.20 -8.59 -2.43
C ARG A 86 -1.69 -8.37 -2.66
N GLU A 87 -2.13 -7.11 -2.78
CA GLU A 87 -3.52 -6.74 -2.97
C GLU A 87 -3.86 -6.53 -4.44
N PHE A 88 -2.90 -6.67 -5.36
CA PHE A 88 -3.07 -6.36 -6.78
C PHE A 88 -2.45 -7.43 -7.71
N PRO A 89 -2.98 -7.58 -8.94
CA PRO A 89 -2.31 -8.34 -10.00
C PRO A 89 -0.93 -7.76 -10.35
N ILE A 90 -0.01 -8.60 -10.86
CA ILE A 90 1.39 -8.19 -11.10
C ILE A 90 1.53 -6.95 -11.99
N ASN A 91 0.72 -6.81 -13.03
CA ASN A 91 0.77 -5.64 -13.92
C ASN A 91 0.38 -4.33 -13.20
N ILE A 92 -0.52 -4.42 -12.23
CA ILE A 92 -0.92 -3.29 -11.39
C ILE A 92 0.13 -3.02 -10.31
N SER A 93 0.68 -4.08 -9.71
CA SER A 93 1.78 -3.99 -8.74
C SER A 93 3.03 -3.34 -9.34
N VAL A 94 3.38 -3.65 -10.59
CA VAL A 94 4.49 -2.99 -11.31
C VAL A 94 4.18 -1.50 -11.53
N ARG A 95 2.96 -1.15 -11.95
CA ARG A 95 2.57 0.26 -12.12
C ARG A 95 2.61 1.05 -10.81
N LEU A 96 2.24 0.40 -9.70
CA LEU A 96 2.35 0.96 -8.35
C LEU A 96 3.83 1.17 -7.97
N LEU A 97 4.69 0.20 -8.27
CA LEU A 97 6.14 0.31 -8.06
C LEU A 97 6.77 1.46 -8.84
N ASP A 98 6.31 1.76 -10.07
CA ASP A 98 6.79 2.94 -10.82
C ASP A 98 6.67 4.21 -9.98
N THR A 99 5.56 4.36 -9.25
CA THR A 99 5.33 5.51 -8.37
C THR A 99 6.28 5.48 -7.19
N TYR A 100 6.42 4.32 -6.53
CA TYR A 100 7.34 4.14 -5.40
C TYR A 100 8.83 4.34 -5.74
N ILE A 101 9.23 4.14 -6.99
CA ILE A 101 10.62 4.34 -7.41
C ILE A 101 10.84 5.78 -7.91
N SER A 102 9.78 6.45 -8.40
CA SER A 102 9.88 7.79 -8.99
C SER A 102 10.04 8.94 -7.99
N GLU A 103 9.42 8.87 -6.80
CA GLU A 103 9.60 9.89 -5.75
C GLU A 103 10.83 9.50 -4.89
N ILE A 104 12.01 10.02 -5.22
CA ILE A 104 13.21 9.81 -4.41
C ILE A 104 13.07 10.67 -3.12
N GLY A 105 12.54 10.06 -2.05
CA GLY A 105 12.42 10.66 -0.71
C GLY A 105 11.03 10.49 -0.07
N ASP A 106 11.00 9.98 1.16
CA ASP A 106 9.84 9.88 2.07
C ASP A 106 8.54 9.19 1.59
N ILE A 107 8.47 8.61 0.37
CA ILE A 107 7.25 7.93 -0.12
C ILE A 107 6.68 6.95 0.90
N PHE A 108 7.51 6.07 1.44
CA PHE A 108 6.97 4.94 2.19
C PHE A 108 6.44 5.33 3.57
N THR A 109 6.98 6.40 4.15
CA THR A 109 6.54 6.91 5.46
C THR A 109 5.46 7.99 5.28
N GLU A 110 5.55 8.78 4.22
CA GLU A 110 4.66 9.91 3.98
C GLU A 110 3.53 9.64 3.01
N PHE A 111 3.80 9.00 1.87
CA PHE A 111 2.82 8.83 0.79
C PHE A 111 2.08 7.48 0.82
N HIS A 112 2.77 6.37 1.10
CA HIS A 112 2.17 5.02 1.16
C HIS A 112 0.98 4.93 2.13
N PRO A 113 1.00 5.58 3.32
CA PRO A 113 -0.18 5.61 4.18
C PRO A 113 -1.41 6.28 3.54
N TYR A 114 -1.22 7.30 2.68
CA TYR A 114 -2.34 7.90 1.93
C TYR A 114 -2.87 6.94 0.88
N ILE A 115 -1.99 6.22 0.17
CA ILE A 115 -2.40 5.21 -0.82
C ILE A 115 -3.22 4.11 -0.12
N CYS A 116 -2.75 3.58 1.01
CA CYS A 116 -3.49 2.61 1.82
C CYS A 116 -4.85 3.15 2.28
N ALA A 117 -4.92 4.40 2.74
CA ALA A 117 -6.15 5.00 3.22
C ALA A 117 -7.18 5.23 2.09
N VAL A 118 -6.75 5.78 0.95
CA VAL A 118 -7.60 5.97 -0.23
C VAL A 118 -8.07 4.63 -0.78
N PHE A 119 -7.18 3.63 -0.83
CA PHE A 119 -7.55 2.28 -1.25
C PHE A 119 -8.63 1.66 -0.36
N LEU A 120 -8.55 1.82 0.96
CA LEU A 120 -9.62 1.38 1.87
C LEU A 120 -10.93 2.14 1.61
N VAL A 121 -10.87 3.46 1.46
CA VAL A 121 -12.04 4.33 1.28
C VAL A 121 -12.71 4.14 -0.07
N HIS A 122 -11.98 3.73 -1.10
CA HIS A 122 -12.55 3.28 -2.38
C HIS A 122 -13.64 2.22 -2.20
N TRP A 123 -13.48 1.35 -1.19
CA TRP A 123 -14.45 0.29 -0.86
C TRP A 123 -15.46 0.68 0.22
N SER A 124 -15.44 1.93 0.71
CA SER A 124 -16.25 2.42 1.85
C SER A 124 -17.72 2.03 1.75
N LYS A 125 -18.33 2.21 0.58
CA LYS A 125 -19.74 1.89 0.33
C LYS A 125 -20.08 0.43 0.63
N TYR A 126 -19.17 -0.50 0.29
CA TYR A 126 -19.36 -1.93 0.51
C TYR A 126 -19.06 -2.29 1.96
N LEU A 127 -17.94 -1.79 2.50
CA LEU A 127 -17.50 -2.07 3.86
C LEU A 127 -18.55 -1.66 4.92
N LYS A 128 -19.21 -0.52 4.72
CA LYS A 128 -20.27 -0.02 5.61
C LYS A 128 -21.52 -0.90 5.68
N GLN A 129 -21.67 -1.85 4.75
CA GLN A 129 -22.80 -2.78 4.71
C GLN A 129 -22.43 -4.16 5.28
N MET A 130 -21.16 -4.35 5.66
CA MET A 130 -20.64 -5.63 6.12
C MET A 130 -20.57 -5.68 7.65
N ASP A 131 -20.82 -6.86 8.19
CA ASP A 131 -20.51 -7.19 9.58
C ASP A 131 -19.00 -7.44 9.78
N PHE A 132 -18.60 -7.69 11.02
CA PHE A 132 -17.20 -8.00 11.39
C PHE A 132 -16.53 -9.05 10.47
N GLN A 133 -17.16 -10.21 10.30
CA GLN A 133 -16.55 -11.33 9.59
C GLN A 133 -16.43 -11.04 8.10
N GLN A 134 -17.49 -10.49 7.50
CA GLN A 134 -17.51 -10.09 6.11
C GLN A 134 -16.45 -9.04 5.81
N MET A 135 -16.35 -8.01 6.66
CA MET A 135 -15.44 -6.89 6.46
C MET A 135 -13.97 -7.34 6.57
N LEU A 136 -13.63 -8.16 7.57
CA LEU A 136 -12.27 -8.64 7.75
C LEU A 136 -11.85 -9.54 6.57
N LEU A 137 -12.72 -10.45 6.13
CA LEU A 137 -12.45 -11.31 4.97
C LEU A 137 -12.30 -10.48 3.68
N PHE A 138 -13.14 -9.46 3.50
CA PHE A 138 -13.09 -8.57 2.35
C PHE A 138 -11.79 -7.77 2.31
N MET A 139 -11.38 -7.16 3.43
CA MET A 139 -10.13 -6.39 3.52
C MET A 139 -8.88 -7.27 3.38
N GLN A 140 -8.98 -8.56 3.69
CA GLN A 140 -7.91 -9.52 3.44
C GLN A 140 -7.88 -10.03 1.98
N ARG A 141 -8.92 -9.76 1.18
CA ARG A 141 -9.06 -10.25 -0.20
C ARG A 141 -9.90 -9.29 -1.04
N PHE A 142 -9.40 -8.08 -1.27
CA PHE A 142 -10.10 -7.15 -2.14
C PHE A 142 -10.29 -7.72 -3.55
N PRO A 143 -11.42 -7.43 -4.21
CA PRO A 143 -11.70 -7.96 -5.54
C PRO A 143 -10.98 -7.15 -6.64
N THR A 144 -9.65 -7.12 -6.60
CA THR A 144 -8.78 -6.33 -7.51
C THR A 144 -8.30 -7.09 -8.74
N HIS A 145 -8.67 -8.37 -8.88
CA HIS A 145 -8.23 -9.23 -9.99
C HIS A 145 -8.46 -8.65 -11.40
N ASN A 146 -9.52 -7.87 -11.59
CA ASN A 146 -9.86 -7.23 -12.86
C ASN A 146 -9.48 -5.74 -12.92
N TRP A 147 -8.72 -5.23 -11.94
CA TRP A 147 -8.26 -3.85 -11.95
C TRP A 147 -7.35 -3.59 -13.15
N LYS A 148 -7.56 -2.43 -13.76
CA LYS A 148 -6.77 -1.88 -14.84
C LYS A 148 -5.83 -0.81 -14.31
N ILE A 149 -4.89 -0.40 -15.16
CA ILE A 149 -3.92 0.65 -14.82
C ILE A 149 -4.63 1.94 -14.39
N GLN A 150 -5.75 2.28 -15.03
CA GLN A 150 -6.52 3.49 -14.69
C GLN A 150 -7.08 3.47 -13.27
N ASP A 151 -7.43 2.28 -12.74
CA ASP A 151 -7.98 2.14 -11.40
C ASP A 151 -6.92 2.49 -10.35
N ILE A 152 -5.70 1.96 -10.48
CA ILE A 152 -4.60 2.30 -9.57
C ILE A 152 -4.14 3.76 -9.75
N GLU A 153 -4.14 4.29 -10.98
CA GLU A 153 -3.81 5.70 -11.22
C GLU A 153 -4.79 6.66 -10.57
N SER A 154 -6.08 6.30 -10.53
CA SER A 154 -7.09 7.07 -9.79
C SER A 154 -6.78 7.11 -8.30
N ILE A 155 -6.45 5.96 -7.69
CA ILE A 155 -6.07 5.86 -6.27
C ILE A 155 -4.83 6.71 -5.98
N LEU A 156 -3.80 6.59 -6.82
CA LEU A 156 -2.55 7.34 -6.68
C LEU A 156 -2.77 8.85 -6.80
N SER A 157 -3.58 9.28 -7.77
CA SER A 157 -3.92 10.70 -7.96
C SER A 157 -4.67 11.27 -6.76
N GLU A 158 -5.68 10.55 -6.25
CA GLU A 158 -6.44 11.00 -5.09
C GLU A 158 -5.56 11.05 -3.83
N ALA A 159 -4.72 10.03 -3.61
CA ALA A 159 -3.77 10.01 -2.51
C ALA A 159 -2.81 11.21 -2.58
N PHE A 160 -2.32 11.56 -3.78
CA PHE A 160 -1.39 12.68 -3.96
C PHE A 160 -2.05 14.02 -3.64
N VAL A 161 -3.29 14.23 -4.09
CA VAL A 161 -4.06 15.44 -3.77
C VAL A 161 -4.28 15.56 -2.26
N LEU A 162 -4.66 14.46 -1.59
CA LEU A 162 -4.89 14.45 -0.13
C LEU A 162 -3.61 14.73 0.66
N LYS A 163 -2.48 14.15 0.26
CA LYS A 163 -1.16 14.41 0.87
C LYS A 163 -0.86 15.92 0.85
N ASN A 164 -0.96 16.55 -0.31
CA ASN A 164 -0.67 17.98 -0.48
C ASN A 164 -1.66 18.89 0.25
N ALA A 165 -2.95 18.55 0.23
CA ALA A 165 -3.97 19.30 0.95
C ALA A 165 -3.76 19.28 2.48
N PHE A 166 -3.29 18.16 3.03
CA PHE A 166 -3.10 18.02 4.47
C PHE A 166 -1.77 18.61 4.95
N GLN A 167 -0.71 18.54 4.13
CA GLN A 167 0.55 19.25 4.41
C GLN A 167 0.33 20.77 4.48
N SER A 168 -0.33 21.35 3.47
CA SER A 168 -0.65 22.79 3.44
C SER A 168 -1.60 23.25 4.55
N SER A 169 -2.41 22.35 5.12
CA SER A 169 -3.28 22.66 6.27
C SER A 169 -2.52 22.70 7.59
N ASN A 170 -1.46 21.90 7.73
CA ASN A 170 -0.63 21.85 8.94
C ASN A 170 0.35 23.03 9.01
N GLU A 171 0.79 23.56 7.88
CA GLU A 171 1.66 24.76 7.81
C GLU A 171 0.92 26.08 8.14
N ARG A 172 -0.42 26.07 8.17
CA ARG A 172 -1.27 27.24 8.44
C ARG A 172 -1.78 27.30 9.90
N ARG A 173 -1.32 26.40 10.76
CA ARG A 173 -1.62 26.39 12.20
C ARG A 173 -0.38 26.74 12.99
#